data_AF-A0A7S3F8E9-F1
#
_entry.id   AF-A0A7S3F8E9-F1
#
_cell.length_a   1.000
_cell.length_b   1.000
_cell.length_c   1.000
_cell.angle_alpha   90.00
_cell.angle_beta   90.00
_cell.angle_gamma   90.00
#
_symmetry.space_group_name_H-M   'P 1'
#
loop_
_entity.id
_entity.type
_entity.pdbx_description
1 polymer ?
#
loop_
_entity_poly.entity_id
_entity_poly.type
_entity_poly.pdbx_seq_one_letter_code
_entity_poly.pdbx_strand_id
1 'polypeptide(L)'
;LAIKAKPILEKLKEHETLAQYDAPLRKLVALRMLQQMERVYLTITIDKAVSSISLLAWPEIEQLIVWAVKRELLSLRIDYKAGQINQRASTANASASSEVRDSLSKFANSLEAVKERLHAVDIERRKAEVRARLYGSIAAGIEEEHQKVLSRRLIIERRKEESERVMMEEEKERQRLKMIKQREEDAEEKARLAADAKKREADREAKERAEEEQAQMRKLAEQMAEQRNNMKVAKKKGGEKVETSVDKLAEKDRSELIREQKELMLDERVEFEKRLESMGKRHDHLERARREEERELLALAWEDQQKADKKA
;
A
#
# COMPACT_ATOMS: atom_id res chain seq x y z
N LEU A 1 -74.87 -1.30 -22.80
CA LEU A 1 -73.55 -1.45 -23.46
C LEU A 1 -73.59 -2.54 -24.54
N ALA A 2 -74.01 -3.77 -24.24
CA ALA A 2 -74.12 -4.87 -25.21
C ALA A 2 -74.91 -4.55 -26.48
N ILE A 3 -76.10 -3.95 -26.36
CA ILE A 3 -76.95 -3.60 -27.52
C ILE A 3 -76.23 -2.68 -28.51
N LYS A 4 -75.43 -1.73 -28.01
CA LYS A 4 -74.65 -0.81 -28.86
C LYS A 4 -73.40 -1.47 -29.43
N ALA A 5 -72.78 -2.40 -28.70
CA ALA A 5 -71.57 -3.09 -29.11
C ALA A 5 -71.85 -4.20 -30.16
N LYS A 6 -72.99 -4.89 -30.06
CA LYS A 6 -73.37 -5.99 -30.95
C LYS A 6 -73.27 -5.67 -32.45
N PRO A 7 -73.89 -4.60 -32.99
CA PRO A 7 -73.81 -4.29 -34.42
C PRO A 7 -72.41 -3.85 -34.87
N ILE A 8 -71.59 -3.32 -33.95
CA ILE A 8 -70.21 -2.91 -34.25
C ILE A 8 -69.32 -4.14 -34.34
N LEU A 9 -69.50 -5.11 -33.43
CA LEU A 9 -68.76 -6.37 -33.44
C LEU A 9 -69.14 -7.25 -34.64
N GLU A 10 -70.39 -7.20 -35.10
CA GLU A 10 -70.83 -7.87 -36.32
C GLU A 10 -70.14 -7.27 -37.57
N LYS A 11 -70.05 -5.93 -37.69
CA LYS A 11 -69.29 -5.27 -38.76
C LYS A 11 -67.79 -5.57 -38.71
N LEU A 12 -67.22 -5.69 -37.50
CA LEU A 12 -65.79 -6.04 -37.35
C LEU A 12 -65.48 -7.46 -37.81
N LYS A 13 -66.45 -8.38 -37.72
CA LYS A 13 -66.31 -9.76 -38.18
C LYS A 13 -66.26 -9.87 -39.71
N GLU A 14 -66.86 -8.92 -40.42
CA GLU A 14 -66.86 -8.89 -41.90
C GLU A 14 -65.48 -8.54 -42.48
N HIS A 15 -64.60 -7.91 -41.69
CA HIS A 15 -63.24 -7.58 -42.11
C HIS A 15 -62.25 -8.69 -41.74
N GLU A 16 -61.67 -9.34 -42.75
CA GLU A 16 -60.79 -10.52 -42.62
C GLU A 16 -59.56 -10.29 -41.71
N THR A 17 -59.01 -9.07 -41.68
CA THR A 17 -57.88 -8.70 -40.82
C THR A 17 -58.27 -8.41 -39.37
N LEU A 18 -59.52 -8.01 -39.11
CA LEU A 18 -60.01 -7.60 -37.79
C LEU A 18 -60.81 -8.69 -37.08
N ALA A 19 -61.19 -9.74 -37.81
CA ALA A 19 -61.93 -10.90 -37.29
C ALA A 19 -61.23 -11.56 -36.09
N GLN A 20 -59.89 -11.52 -36.03
CA GLN A 20 -59.10 -12.06 -34.89
C GLN A 20 -59.42 -11.38 -33.54
N TYR A 21 -59.94 -10.15 -33.54
CA TYR A 21 -60.23 -9.39 -32.32
C TYR A 21 -61.68 -9.54 -31.84
N ASP A 22 -62.58 -10.16 -32.62
CA ASP A 22 -64.00 -10.27 -32.27
C ASP A 22 -64.21 -11.02 -30.93
N ALA A 23 -63.60 -12.20 -30.78
CA ALA A 23 -63.76 -13.00 -29.57
C ALA A 23 -63.18 -12.32 -28.30
N PRO A 24 -61.95 -11.76 -28.31
CA PRO A 24 -61.45 -10.97 -27.19
C PRO A 24 -62.30 -9.74 -26.86
N LEU A 25 -62.82 -9.03 -27.86
CA LEU A 25 -63.65 -7.84 -27.66
C LEU A 25 -65.02 -8.19 -27.06
N ARG A 26 -65.66 -9.29 -27.50
CA ARG A 26 -66.90 -9.80 -26.87
C ARG A 26 -66.69 -10.11 -25.38
N LYS A 27 -65.57 -10.75 -25.04
CA LYS A 27 -65.18 -11.02 -23.64
C LYS A 27 -64.92 -9.74 -22.86
N LEU A 28 -64.26 -8.75 -23.46
CA LEU A 28 -64.00 -7.45 -22.82
C LEU A 28 -65.31 -6.67 -22.54
N VAL A 29 -66.23 -6.64 -23.51
CA VAL A 29 -67.53 -5.98 -23.34
C VAL A 29 -68.35 -6.68 -22.25
N ALA A 30 -68.37 -8.02 -22.26
CA ALA A 30 -69.04 -8.80 -21.21
C ALA A 30 -68.44 -8.54 -19.82
N LEU A 31 -67.10 -8.49 -19.71
CA LEU A 31 -66.41 -8.15 -18.47
C LEU A 31 -66.77 -6.75 -17.98
N ARG A 32 -66.80 -5.77 -18.89
CA ARG A 32 -67.17 -4.40 -18.55
C ARG A 32 -68.63 -4.29 -18.08
N MET A 33 -69.53 -5.08 -18.67
CA MET A 33 -70.91 -5.17 -18.21
C MET A 33 -71.02 -5.80 -16.83
N LEU A 34 -70.28 -6.89 -16.56
CA LEU A 34 -70.23 -7.50 -15.23
C LEU A 34 -69.72 -6.52 -14.17
N GLN A 35 -68.69 -5.72 -14.47
CA GLN A 35 -68.21 -4.66 -13.57
C GLN A 35 -69.27 -3.58 -13.30
N GLN A 36 -70.03 -3.18 -14.33
CA GLN A 36 -71.12 -2.22 -14.15
C GLN A 36 -72.26 -2.81 -13.32
N MET A 37 -72.56 -4.09 -13.52
CA MET A 37 -73.59 -4.80 -12.80
C MET A 37 -73.21 -4.99 -11.33
N GLU A 38 -71.95 -5.30 -11.02
CA GLU A 38 -71.43 -5.38 -9.65
C GLU A 38 -71.56 -4.04 -8.89
N ARG A 39 -71.35 -2.90 -9.57
CA ARG A 39 -71.49 -1.57 -8.96
C ARG A 39 -72.93 -1.21 -8.57
N VAL A 40 -73.91 -1.72 -9.33
CA VAL A 40 -75.32 -1.30 -9.22
C VAL A 40 -76.15 -2.30 -8.43
N TYR A 41 -75.82 -3.59 -8.48
CA TYR A 41 -76.62 -4.66 -7.91
C TYR A 41 -75.83 -5.49 -6.91
N LEU A 42 -76.46 -5.76 -5.75
CA LEU A 42 -75.94 -6.68 -4.74
C LEU A 42 -76.17 -8.15 -5.15
N THR A 43 -77.33 -8.44 -5.75
CA THR A 43 -77.75 -9.78 -6.19
C THR A 43 -78.42 -9.68 -7.54
N ILE A 44 -78.07 -10.59 -8.46
CA ILE A 44 -78.59 -10.64 -9.84
C ILE A 44 -78.94 -12.08 -10.17
N THR A 45 -80.07 -12.35 -10.83
CA THR A 45 -80.34 -13.71 -11.33
C THR A 45 -79.50 -14.04 -12.56
N ILE A 46 -79.10 -15.31 -12.70
CA ILE A 46 -78.29 -15.78 -13.82
C ILE A 46 -78.95 -15.46 -15.18
N ASP A 47 -80.26 -15.68 -15.29
CA ASP A 47 -81.02 -15.39 -16.52
C ASP A 47 -80.99 -13.92 -16.92
N LYS A 48 -81.04 -13.02 -15.92
CA LYS A 48 -80.95 -11.57 -16.15
C LYS A 48 -79.55 -11.17 -16.60
N ALA A 49 -78.50 -11.81 -16.08
CA ALA A 49 -77.13 -11.57 -16.52
C ALA A 49 -76.90 -12.02 -17.97
N VAL A 50 -77.40 -13.22 -18.32
CA VAL A 50 -77.30 -13.76 -19.69
C VAL A 50 -78.06 -12.91 -20.69
N SER A 51 -79.31 -12.56 -20.38
CA SER A 51 -80.14 -11.71 -21.26
C SER A 51 -79.57 -10.29 -21.42
N SER A 52 -78.95 -9.74 -20.37
CA SER A 52 -78.35 -8.40 -20.42
C SER A 52 -77.06 -8.38 -21.23
N ILE A 53 -76.20 -9.39 -21.09
CA ILE A 53 -74.93 -9.47 -21.84
C ILE A 53 -75.21 -9.80 -23.30
N SER A 54 -76.11 -10.75 -23.60
CA SER A 54 -76.59 -11.12 -24.95
C SER A 54 -75.52 -11.45 -26.02
N LEU A 55 -74.24 -11.37 -25.66
CA LEU A 55 -73.06 -11.50 -26.53
C LEU A 55 -72.32 -12.83 -26.33
N LEU A 56 -72.54 -13.49 -25.19
CA LEU A 56 -71.87 -14.72 -24.77
C LEU A 56 -72.91 -15.67 -24.15
N ALA A 57 -72.66 -16.97 -24.24
CA ALA A 57 -73.48 -17.98 -23.57
C ALA A 57 -73.14 -18.07 -22.07
N TRP A 58 -74.02 -18.66 -21.26
CA TRP A 58 -73.78 -18.81 -19.82
C TRP A 58 -72.43 -19.47 -19.47
N PRO A 59 -71.99 -20.58 -20.10
CA PRO A 59 -70.70 -21.20 -19.76
C PRO A 59 -69.50 -20.27 -19.98
N GLU A 60 -69.57 -19.40 -20.99
CA GLU A 60 -68.50 -18.43 -21.29
C GLU A 60 -68.51 -17.27 -20.29
N ILE A 61 -69.71 -16.83 -19.87
CA ILE A 61 -69.90 -15.82 -18.83
C ILE A 61 -69.41 -16.35 -17.49
N GLU A 62 -69.74 -17.59 -17.15
CA GLU A 62 -69.29 -18.28 -15.94
C GLU A 62 -67.76 -18.37 -15.88
N GLN A 63 -67.12 -18.86 -16.96
CA GLN A 63 -65.66 -18.90 -17.06
C GLN A 63 -65.03 -17.51 -16.94
N LEU A 64 -65.66 -16.49 -17.55
CA LEU A 64 -65.20 -15.11 -17.47
C LEU A 64 -65.30 -14.56 -16.04
N ILE A 65 -66.38 -14.85 -15.32
CA ILE A 65 -66.55 -14.48 -13.90
C ILE A 65 -65.46 -15.13 -13.06
N VAL A 66 -65.23 -16.44 -13.22
CA VAL A 66 -64.20 -17.17 -12.46
C VAL A 66 -62.80 -16.60 -12.75
N TRP A 67 -62.49 -16.34 -14.02
CA TRP A 67 -61.23 -15.73 -14.42
C TRP A 67 -61.04 -14.31 -13.83
N ALA A 68 -62.10 -13.49 -13.87
CA ALA A 68 -62.06 -12.12 -13.39
C ALA A 68 -61.95 -12.03 -11.87
N VAL A 69 -62.65 -12.91 -11.15
CA VAL A 69 -62.55 -13.03 -9.68
C VAL A 69 -61.16 -13.50 -9.26
N LYS A 70 -60.55 -14.46 -9.99
CA LYS A 70 -59.18 -14.91 -9.72
C LYS A 70 -58.14 -13.81 -9.90
N ARG A 71 -58.40 -12.84 -10.78
CA ARG A 71 -57.54 -11.67 -11.03
C ARG A 71 -57.94 -10.42 -10.24
N GLU A 72 -58.87 -10.57 -9.30
CA GLU A 72 -59.36 -9.47 -8.44
C GLU A 72 -60.00 -8.32 -9.23
N LEU A 73 -60.52 -8.60 -10.44
CA LEU A 73 -61.22 -7.62 -11.27
C LEU A 73 -62.72 -7.52 -10.97
N LEU A 74 -63.27 -8.53 -10.29
CA LEU A 74 -64.67 -8.65 -9.86
C LEU A 74 -64.74 -9.29 -8.47
N SER A 75 -65.73 -8.89 -7.66
CA SER A 75 -66.04 -9.51 -6.37
C SER A 75 -67.40 -10.22 -6.41
N LEU A 76 -67.62 -11.11 -7.39
CA LEU A 76 -68.88 -11.86 -7.54
C LEU A 76 -68.75 -13.30 -7.04
N ARG A 77 -69.87 -13.87 -6.59
CA ARG A 77 -70.05 -15.26 -6.18
C ARG A 77 -71.28 -15.82 -6.88
N ILE A 78 -71.15 -16.98 -7.52
CA ILE A 78 -72.28 -17.66 -8.16
C ILE A 78 -72.91 -18.65 -7.17
N ASP A 79 -74.22 -18.55 -6.99
CA ASP A 79 -75.05 -19.50 -6.25
C ASP A 79 -75.98 -20.22 -7.24
N TYR A 80 -75.59 -21.44 -7.61
CA TYR A 80 -76.37 -22.27 -8.51
C TYR A 80 -77.67 -22.79 -7.90
N LYS A 81 -77.75 -22.91 -6.56
CA LYS A 81 -78.98 -23.40 -5.91
C LYS A 81 -80.08 -22.35 -5.98
N ALA A 82 -79.71 -21.08 -5.80
CA ALA A 82 -80.63 -19.95 -5.92
C ALA A 82 -80.75 -19.41 -7.35
N GLY A 83 -79.89 -19.83 -8.29
CA GLY A 83 -79.84 -19.31 -9.65
C GLY A 83 -79.39 -17.84 -9.71
N GLN A 84 -78.50 -17.44 -8.79
CA GLN A 84 -78.15 -16.03 -8.54
C GLN A 84 -76.64 -15.80 -8.51
N ILE A 85 -76.25 -14.58 -8.83
CA ILE A 85 -74.90 -14.04 -8.74
C ILE A 85 -74.95 -12.97 -7.65
N ASN A 86 -74.25 -13.23 -6.56
CA ASN A 86 -74.18 -12.39 -5.37
C ASN A 86 -72.85 -11.67 -5.30
N GLN A 87 -72.84 -10.42 -4.86
CA GLN A 87 -71.59 -9.75 -4.52
C GLN A 87 -70.98 -10.40 -3.27
N ARG A 88 -69.66 -10.58 -3.27
CA ARG A 88 -68.93 -11.23 -2.17
C ARG A 88 -68.93 -10.32 -0.95
N ALA A 89 -69.66 -10.72 0.09
CA ALA A 89 -69.76 -9.95 1.33
C ALA A 89 -68.42 -9.69 2.06
N SER A 90 -67.35 -10.46 1.81
CA SER A 90 -66.05 -10.20 2.45
C SER A 90 -65.30 -8.98 1.90
N THR A 91 -65.75 -8.42 0.77
CA THR A 91 -65.35 -7.09 0.28
C THR A 91 -66.43 -6.03 0.54
N ALA A 92 -67.51 -6.38 1.25
CA ALA A 92 -68.52 -5.45 1.76
C ALA A 92 -68.08 -4.76 3.07
N ASN A 93 -66.78 -4.54 3.26
CA ASN A 93 -66.36 -3.41 4.06
C ASN A 93 -66.68 -2.18 3.23
N ALA A 94 -67.83 -1.54 3.47
CA ALA A 94 -68.18 -0.29 2.82
C ALA A 94 -67.02 0.73 2.89
N SER A 95 -66.21 0.71 3.93
CA SER A 95 -64.99 1.51 4.11
C SER A 95 -63.77 1.10 3.24
N ALA A 96 -63.80 -0.06 2.58
CA ALA A 96 -62.72 -0.60 1.75
C ALA A 96 -62.96 -0.44 0.25
N SER A 97 -64.19 -0.19 -0.19
CA SER A 97 -64.45 0.15 -1.59
C SER A 97 -63.79 1.49 -1.93
N SER A 98 -62.91 1.50 -2.94
CA SER A 98 -62.29 2.73 -3.46
C SER A 98 -63.33 3.80 -3.76
N GLU A 99 -64.50 3.40 -4.23
CA GLU A 99 -65.59 4.31 -4.60
C GLU A 99 -66.21 5.00 -3.39
N VAL A 100 -66.35 4.27 -2.28
CA VAL A 100 -66.84 4.86 -1.03
C VAL A 100 -65.79 5.80 -0.45
N ARG A 101 -64.51 5.43 -0.46
CA ARG A 101 -63.41 6.32 -0.03
C ARG A 101 -63.35 7.60 -0.85
N ASP A 102 -63.49 7.48 -2.17
CA ASP A 102 -63.53 8.63 -3.08
C ASP A 102 -64.77 9.49 -2.83
N SER A 103 -65.92 8.88 -2.58
CA SER A 103 -67.16 9.60 -2.27
C SER A 103 -67.09 10.36 -0.94
N LEU A 104 -66.51 9.75 0.10
CA LEU A 104 -66.31 10.37 1.41
C LEU A 104 -65.30 11.52 1.32
N SER A 105 -64.23 11.34 0.56
CA SER A 105 -63.24 12.42 0.32
C SER A 105 -63.87 13.59 -0.43
N LYS A 106 -64.68 13.32 -1.47
CA LYS A 106 -65.45 14.35 -2.19
C LYS A 106 -66.43 15.06 -1.28
N PHE A 107 -67.11 14.32 -0.40
CA PHE A 107 -68.05 14.87 0.57
C PHE A 107 -67.35 15.74 1.63
N ALA A 108 -66.20 15.29 2.15
CA ALA A 108 -65.40 16.06 3.10
C ALA A 108 -64.93 17.38 2.46
N ASN A 109 -64.45 17.33 1.21
CA ASN A 109 -64.01 18.51 0.49
C ASN A 109 -65.16 19.48 0.19
N SER A 110 -66.34 18.97 -0.19
CA SER A 110 -67.50 19.83 -0.41
C SER A 110 -68.00 20.45 0.90
N LEU A 111 -67.96 19.70 2.00
CA LEU A 111 -68.33 20.21 3.32
C LEU A 111 -67.33 21.27 3.81
N GLU A 112 -66.03 21.08 3.61
CA GLU A 112 -65.01 22.07 3.94
C GLU A 112 -65.22 23.36 3.14
N ALA A 113 -65.51 23.25 1.83
CA ALA A 113 -65.83 24.42 0.99
C ALA A 113 -67.11 25.16 1.46
N VAL A 114 -68.12 24.43 1.94
CA VAL A 114 -69.33 25.04 2.52
C VAL A 114 -69.01 25.74 3.84
N LYS A 115 -68.24 25.09 4.72
CA LYS A 115 -67.78 25.66 5.99
C LYS A 115 -66.96 26.92 5.77
N GLU A 116 -66.05 26.94 4.79
CA GLU A 116 -65.27 28.13 4.44
C GLU A 116 -66.16 29.30 4.00
N ARG A 117 -67.24 29.04 3.26
CA ARG A 117 -68.18 30.09 2.84
C ARG A 117 -69.06 30.59 3.99
N LEU A 118 -69.60 29.68 4.81
CA LEU A 118 -70.52 30.02 5.90
C LEU A 118 -69.80 30.72 7.07
N HIS A 119 -68.59 30.26 7.40
CA HIS A 119 -67.83 30.77 8.55
C HIS A 119 -66.60 31.58 8.13
N ALA A 120 -66.59 32.16 6.93
CA ALA A 120 -65.46 32.93 6.40
C ALA A 120 -64.91 33.95 7.40
N VAL A 121 -65.82 34.72 8.03
CA VAL A 121 -65.48 35.79 8.98
C VAL A 121 -64.88 35.22 10.27
N ASP A 122 -65.47 34.17 10.84
CA ASP A 122 -64.95 33.55 12.08
C ASP A 122 -63.64 32.81 11.83
N ILE A 123 -63.49 32.17 10.68
CA ILE A 123 -62.25 31.50 10.25
C ILE A 123 -61.15 32.56 10.11
N GLU A 124 -61.43 33.68 9.44
CA GLU A 124 -60.44 34.74 9.27
C GLU A 124 -60.08 35.41 10.60
N ARG A 125 -61.05 35.62 11.49
CA ARG A 125 -60.79 36.12 12.85
C ARG A 125 -59.86 35.18 13.62
N ARG A 126 -60.16 33.88 13.64
CA ARG A 126 -59.31 32.87 14.30
C ARG A 126 -57.92 32.80 13.68
N LYS A 127 -57.83 32.83 12.35
CA LYS A 127 -56.54 32.87 11.64
C LYS A 127 -55.75 34.13 12.00
N ALA A 128 -56.40 35.30 12.05
CA ALA A 128 -55.77 36.55 12.45
C ALA A 128 -55.28 36.51 13.91
N GLU A 129 -56.06 35.97 14.84
CA GLU A 129 -55.66 35.79 16.24
C GLU A 129 -54.44 34.87 16.36
N VAL A 130 -54.44 33.73 15.66
CA VAL A 130 -53.30 32.80 15.65
C VAL A 130 -52.07 33.45 15.03
N ARG A 131 -52.22 34.17 13.90
CA ARG A 131 -51.12 34.91 13.28
C ARG A 131 -50.57 35.98 14.22
N ALA A 132 -51.44 36.74 14.89
CA ALA A 132 -51.02 37.78 15.84
C ALA A 132 -50.25 37.19 17.03
N ARG A 133 -50.71 36.06 17.58
CA ARG A 133 -49.98 35.33 18.64
C ARG A 133 -48.62 34.84 18.15
N LEU A 134 -48.57 34.26 16.95
CA LEU A 134 -47.33 33.78 16.36
C LEU A 134 -46.33 34.92 16.14
N TYR A 135 -46.76 36.02 15.52
CA TYR A 135 -45.92 37.20 15.34
C TYR A 135 -45.46 37.81 16.67
N GLY A 136 -46.34 37.84 17.68
CA GLY A 136 -45.95 38.28 19.03
C GLY A 136 -44.85 37.41 19.63
N SER A 137 -44.97 36.07 19.52
CA SER A 137 -43.93 35.15 20.00
C SER A 137 -42.61 35.26 19.24
N ILE A 138 -42.67 35.45 17.92
CA ILE A 138 -41.48 35.62 17.07
C ILE A 138 -40.80 36.94 17.42
N ALA A 139 -41.54 38.04 17.52
CA ALA A 139 -40.98 39.34 17.86
C ALA A 139 -40.31 39.34 19.25
N ALA A 140 -40.86 38.60 20.21
CA ALA A 140 -40.25 38.46 21.54
C ALA A 140 -38.97 37.60 21.51
N GLY A 141 -38.92 36.56 20.67
CA GLY A 141 -37.79 35.62 20.61
C GLY A 141 -36.68 35.98 19.62
N ILE A 142 -36.92 36.89 18.66
CA ILE A 142 -36.00 37.15 17.55
C ILE A 142 -34.64 37.68 18.02
N GLU A 143 -34.62 38.55 19.03
CA GLU A 143 -33.36 39.12 19.55
C GLU A 143 -32.55 38.04 20.29
N GLU A 144 -33.20 37.22 21.11
CA GLU A 144 -32.53 36.12 21.81
C GLU A 144 -31.94 35.09 20.81
N GLU A 145 -32.72 34.71 19.80
CA GLU A 145 -32.25 33.81 18.74
C GLU A 145 -31.13 34.45 17.91
N HIS A 146 -31.20 35.77 17.64
CA HIS A 146 -30.13 36.49 16.96
C HIS A 146 -28.82 36.45 17.76
N GLN A 147 -28.87 36.72 19.07
CA GLN A 147 -27.71 36.64 19.95
C GLN A 147 -27.16 35.21 20.07
N LYS A 148 -28.03 34.18 20.11
CA LYS A 148 -27.62 32.78 20.05
C LYS A 148 -26.90 32.44 18.74
N VAL A 149 -27.39 32.94 17.60
CA VAL A 149 -26.75 32.72 16.30
C VAL A 149 -25.40 33.43 16.23
N LEU A 150 -25.29 34.67 16.73
CA LEU A 150 -24.02 35.40 16.80
C LEU A 150 -23.00 34.71 17.70
N SER A 151 -23.39 34.32 18.91
CA SER A 151 -22.51 33.57 19.83
C SER A 151 -22.07 32.23 19.24
N ARG A 152 -22.98 31.51 18.57
CA ARG A 152 -22.63 30.28 17.85
C ARG A 152 -21.65 30.53 16.71
N ARG A 153 -21.82 31.63 15.95
CA ARG A 153 -20.88 32.03 14.90
C ARG A 153 -19.48 32.26 15.47
N LEU A 154 -19.38 32.96 16.61
CA LEU A 154 -18.09 33.19 17.28
C LEU A 154 -17.41 31.88 17.72
N ILE A 155 -18.18 30.94 18.27
CA ILE A 155 -17.65 29.62 18.68
C ILE A 155 -17.15 28.84 17.46
N ILE A 156 -17.91 28.85 16.37
CA ILE A 156 -17.52 28.17 15.13
C ILE A 156 -16.24 28.79 14.58
N GLU A 157 -16.13 30.11 14.56
CA GLU A 157 -14.95 30.80 14.05
C GLU A 157 -13.71 30.48 14.88
N ARG A 158 -13.80 30.53 16.22
CA ARG A 158 -12.70 30.13 17.11
C ARG A 158 -12.26 28.68 16.89
N ARG A 159 -13.21 27.75 16.73
CA ARG A 159 -12.89 26.35 16.44
C ARG A 159 -12.21 26.16 15.08
N LYS A 160 -12.58 26.96 14.08
CA LYS A 160 -11.90 26.96 12.77
C LYS A 160 -10.48 27.49 12.90
N GLU A 161 -10.29 28.62 13.58
CA GLU A 161 -8.96 29.17 13.83
C GLU A 161 -8.05 28.17 14.58
N GLU A 162 -8.57 27.50 15.60
CA GLU A 162 -7.83 26.45 16.33
C GLU A 162 -7.51 25.27 15.41
N SER A 163 -8.47 24.79 14.62
CA SER A 163 -8.25 23.71 13.66
C SER A 163 -7.22 24.07 12.59
N GLU A 164 -7.24 25.31 12.10
CA GLU A 164 -6.27 25.81 11.12
C GLU A 164 -4.87 25.92 11.74
N ARG A 165 -4.76 26.37 13.00
CA ARG A 165 -3.49 26.40 13.73
C ARG A 165 -2.90 25.00 13.90
N VAL A 166 -3.71 24.03 14.34
CA VAL A 166 -3.27 22.63 14.50
C VAL A 166 -2.84 22.05 13.15
N MET A 167 -3.60 22.27 12.08
CA MET A 167 -3.24 21.81 10.73
C MET A 167 -1.93 22.43 10.24
N MET A 168 -1.71 23.73 10.48
CA MET A 168 -0.48 24.43 10.12
C MET A 168 0.73 23.93 10.93
N GLU A 169 0.55 23.61 12.20
CA GLU A 169 1.60 23.02 13.05
C GLU A 169 1.93 21.59 12.59
N GLU A 170 0.91 20.77 12.34
CA GLU A 170 1.10 19.42 11.78
C GLU A 170 1.81 19.47 10.42
N GLU A 171 1.47 20.42 9.54
CA GLU A 171 2.11 20.55 8.25
C GLU A 171 3.59 20.95 8.39
N LYS A 172 3.90 21.90 9.29
CA LYS A 172 5.29 22.27 9.62
C LYS A 172 6.09 21.09 10.17
N GLU A 173 5.51 20.31 11.09
CA GLU A 173 6.16 19.11 11.63
C GLU A 173 6.36 18.03 10.56
N ARG A 174 5.37 17.81 9.69
CA ARG A 174 5.51 16.90 8.53
C ARG A 174 6.59 17.37 7.56
N GLN A 175 6.69 18.67 7.30
CA GLN A 175 7.76 19.24 6.48
C GLN A 175 9.13 19.09 7.14
N ARG A 176 9.24 19.34 8.45
CA ARG A 176 10.47 19.10 9.23
C ARG A 176 10.92 17.64 9.18
N LEU A 177 10.01 16.70 9.40
CA LEU A 177 10.30 15.27 9.33
C LEU A 177 10.74 14.85 7.92
N LYS A 178 10.12 15.39 6.87
CA LYS A 178 10.56 15.17 5.48
C LYS A 178 11.97 15.72 5.24
N MET A 179 12.27 16.92 5.73
CA MET A 179 13.61 17.51 5.60
C MET A 179 14.67 16.73 6.37
N ILE A 180 14.35 16.20 7.54
CA ILE A 180 15.25 15.33 8.31
C ILE A 180 15.51 14.03 7.54
N LYS A 181 14.45 13.36 7.08
CA LYS A 181 14.58 12.14 6.27
C LYS A 181 15.40 12.36 5.00
N GLN A 182 15.15 13.45 4.27
CA GLN A 182 15.94 13.79 3.09
C GLN A 182 17.40 14.03 3.44
N ARG A 183 17.70 14.71 4.55
CA ARG A 183 19.09 14.89 5.01
C ARG A 183 19.75 13.58 5.42
N GLU A 184 19.00 12.66 6.04
CA GLU A 184 19.49 11.32 6.39
C GLU A 184 19.79 10.50 5.13
N GLU A 185 18.87 10.50 4.15
CA GLU A 185 19.04 9.86 2.84
C GLU A 185 20.24 10.44 2.08
N ASP A 186 20.36 11.77 2.02
CA ASP A 186 21.50 12.46 1.39
C ASP A 186 22.83 12.12 2.09
N ALA A 187 22.83 12.00 3.42
CA ALA A 187 24.00 11.63 4.20
C ALA A 187 24.40 10.16 3.97
N GLU A 188 23.42 9.27 3.87
CA GLU A 188 23.64 7.85 3.57
C GLU A 188 24.15 7.66 2.14
N GLU A 189 23.58 8.38 1.16
CA GLU A 189 24.08 8.37 -0.23
C GLU A 189 25.51 8.90 -0.31
N LYS A 190 25.82 10.01 0.37
CA LYS A 190 27.20 10.53 0.46
C LYS A 190 28.15 9.55 1.13
N ALA A 191 27.73 8.88 2.20
CA ALA A 191 28.55 7.86 2.87
C ALA A 191 28.82 6.67 1.95
N ARG A 192 27.82 6.22 1.18
CA ARG A 192 27.95 5.15 0.19
C ARG A 192 28.91 5.55 -0.93
N LEU A 193 28.77 6.77 -1.47
CA LEU A 193 29.67 7.31 -2.49
C LEU A 193 31.11 7.45 -1.97
N ALA A 194 31.30 7.89 -0.73
CA ALA A 194 32.62 8.00 -0.10
C ALA A 194 33.25 6.62 0.16
N ALA A 195 32.47 5.62 0.57
CA ALA A 195 32.94 4.25 0.73
C ALA A 195 33.35 3.65 -0.63
N ASP A 196 32.58 3.90 -1.69
CA ASP A 196 32.92 3.47 -3.05
C ASP A 196 34.17 4.18 -3.59
N ALA A 197 34.33 5.48 -3.32
CA ALA A 197 35.53 6.23 -3.64
C ALA A 197 36.77 5.69 -2.90
N LYS A 198 36.66 5.42 -1.60
CA LYS A 198 37.75 4.81 -0.80
C LYS A 198 38.13 3.42 -1.30
N LYS A 199 37.17 2.59 -1.73
CA LYS A 199 37.47 1.29 -2.36
C LYS A 199 38.22 1.47 -3.67
N ARG A 200 37.79 2.42 -4.51
CA ARG A 200 38.47 2.74 -5.76
C ARG A 200 39.90 3.28 -5.56
N GLU A 201 40.13 4.07 -4.51
CA GLU A 201 41.48 4.53 -4.14
C GLU A 201 42.34 3.39 -3.59
N ALA A 202 41.80 2.57 -2.68
CA ALA A 202 42.50 1.42 -2.14
C ALA A 202 42.90 0.39 -3.23
N ASP A 203 42.03 0.17 -4.23
CA ASP A 203 42.33 -0.69 -5.37
C ASP A 203 43.42 -0.10 -6.29
N ARG A 204 43.51 1.24 -6.41
CA ARG A 204 44.61 1.89 -7.14
C ARG A 204 45.92 1.76 -6.39
N GLU A 205 45.93 2.09 -5.09
CA GLU A 205 47.12 1.97 -4.24
C GLU A 205 47.60 0.53 -4.13
N ALA A 206 46.70 -0.45 -4.11
CA ALA A 206 47.06 -1.87 -4.10
C ALA A 206 47.75 -2.30 -5.41
N LYS A 207 47.32 -1.77 -6.56
CA LYS A 207 47.99 -2.02 -7.84
C LYS A 207 49.36 -1.37 -7.89
N GLU A 208 49.48 -0.12 -7.47
CA GLU A 208 50.78 0.58 -7.40
C GLU A 208 51.75 -0.14 -6.45
N ARG A 209 51.30 -0.55 -5.26
CA ARG A 209 52.13 -1.34 -4.33
C ARG A 209 52.53 -2.71 -4.88
N ALA A 210 51.63 -3.40 -5.59
CA ALA A 210 51.97 -4.68 -6.22
C ALA A 210 53.02 -4.52 -7.33
N GLU A 211 52.93 -3.45 -8.12
CA GLU A 211 53.93 -3.11 -9.15
C GLU A 211 55.29 -2.75 -8.53
N GLU A 212 55.30 -1.96 -7.45
CA GLU A 212 56.51 -1.63 -6.70
C GLU A 212 57.14 -2.85 -6.04
N GLU A 213 56.35 -3.74 -5.42
CA GLU A 213 56.84 -4.98 -4.82
C GLU A 213 57.42 -5.92 -5.88
N GLN A 214 56.79 -6.05 -7.05
CA GLN A 214 57.35 -6.82 -8.17
C GLN A 214 58.67 -6.22 -8.67
N ALA A 215 58.78 -4.89 -8.75
CA ALA A 215 60.01 -4.22 -9.13
C ALA A 215 61.12 -4.40 -8.09
N GLN A 216 60.80 -4.36 -6.80
CA GLN A 216 61.75 -4.63 -5.71
C GLN A 216 62.19 -6.09 -5.68
N MET A 217 61.27 -7.03 -5.92
CA MET A 217 61.57 -8.46 -6.02
C MET A 217 62.52 -8.77 -7.18
N ARG A 218 62.30 -8.15 -8.35
CA ARG A 218 63.21 -8.30 -9.50
C ARG A 218 64.61 -7.77 -9.20
N LYS A 219 64.72 -6.58 -8.58
CA LYS A 219 66.02 -6.01 -8.18
C LYS A 219 66.73 -6.86 -7.13
N LEU A 220 66.01 -7.40 -6.16
CA LEU A 220 66.58 -8.27 -5.12
C LEU A 220 67.05 -9.62 -5.70
N ALA A 221 66.28 -10.19 -6.63
CA ALA A 221 66.67 -11.41 -7.34
C ALA A 221 67.95 -11.21 -8.18
N GLU A 222 68.07 -10.06 -8.85
CA GLU A 222 69.26 -9.68 -9.63
C GLU A 222 70.50 -9.51 -8.74
N GLN A 223 70.37 -8.83 -7.61
CA GLN A 223 71.45 -8.70 -6.61
C GLN A 223 71.87 -10.05 -6.01
N MET A 224 70.92 -10.95 -5.76
CA MET A 224 71.19 -12.30 -5.26
C MET A 224 71.91 -13.16 -6.31
N ALA A 225 71.56 -13.02 -7.60
CA ALA A 225 72.25 -13.70 -8.69
C ALA A 225 73.70 -13.20 -8.85
N GLU A 226 73.94 -11.90 -8.73
CA GLU A 226 75.28 -11.31 -8.75
C GLU A 226 76.13 -11.74 -7.53
N GLN A 227 75.56 -11.74 -6.32
CA GLN A 227 76.23 -12.22 -5.11
C GLN A 227 76.60 -13.70 -5.23
N ARG A 228 75.70 -14.54 -5.75
CA ARG A 228 75.99 -15.98 -6.00
C ARG A 228 77.04 -16.19 -7.09
N ASN A 229 77.10 -15.35 -8.13
CA ASN A 229 78.11 -15.45 -9.18
C ASN A 229 79.50 -14.97 -8.75
N ASN A 230 79.58 -13.99 -7.84
CA ASN A 230 80.85 -13.54 -7.26
C ASN A 230 81.44 -14.51 -6.22
N MET A 231 80.67 -15.47 -5.73
CA MET A 231 81.11 -16.44 -4.74
C MET A 231 81.61 -17.75 -5.39
N LYS A 232 82.84 -17.74 -5.92
CA LYS A 232 83.58 -18.98 -6.26
C LYS A 232 84.07 -19.68 -4.99
N VAL A 233 83.16 -20.25 -4.21
CA VAL A 233 83.49 -21.30 -3.23
C VAL A 233 82.46 -22.40 -3.35
N ALA A 234 82.81 -23.41 -4.15
CA ALA A 234 82.15 -24.70 -4.13
C ALA A 234 82.37 -25.35 -2.76
N LYS A 235 81.32 -25.43 -1.95
CA LYS A 235 81.22 -26.53 -0.98
C LYS A 235 79.79 -27.03 -0.82
N LYS A 236 79.65 -28.25 -1.29
CA LYS A 236 78.52 -29.16 -1.32
C LYS A 236 78.12 -29.56 0.11
N LYS A 237 76.88 -29.31 0.51
CA LYS A 237 76.23 -30.03 1.62
C LYS A 237 74.75 -30.20 1.27
N GLY A 238 74.30 -31.47 1.19
CA GLY A 238 72.88 -31.82 1.06
C GLY A 238 72.29 -31.74 -0.36
N GLY A 239 72.72 -32.63 -1.24
CA GLY A 239 71.92 -33.21 -2.33
C GLY A 239 70.73 -32.45 -2.94
N GLU A 240 70.90 -31.21 -3.39
CA GLU A 240 70.04 -30.58 -4.40
C GLU A 240 70.89 -29.57 -5.19
N LYS A 241 70.77 -29.56 -6.52
CA LYS A 241 71.56 -28.63 -7.37
C LYS A 241 71.12 -27.22 -7.02
N VAL A 242 72.04 -26.39 -6.50
CA VAL A 242 71.80 -24.95 -6.34
C VAL A 242 71.66 -24.36 -7.74
N GLU A 243 70.42 -24.10 -8.15
CA GLU A 243 70.07 -23.54 -9.46
C GLU A 243 70.46 -22.06 -9.52
N THR A 244 71.25 -21.68 -10.53
CA THR A 244 71.81 -20.33 -10.71
C THR A 244 71.07 -19.50 -11.77
N SER A 245 69.83 -19.86 -12.13
CA SER A 245 69.06 -19.19 -13.20
C SER A 245 68.08 -18.15 -12.63
N VAL A 246 68.12 -16.94 -13.18
CA VAL A 246 67.34 -15.76 -12.73
C VAL A 246 65.82 -15.99 -12.81
N ASP A 247 65.35 -16.72 -13.83
CA ASP A 247 63.92 -16.90 -14.09
C ASP A 247 63.19 -17.77 -13.05
N LYS A 248 63.88 -18.72 -12.42
CA LYS A 248 63.28 -19.58 -11.37
C LYS A 248 63.39 -19.00 -9.96
N LEU A 249 64.33 -18.07 -9.73
CA LEU A 249 64.42 -17.32 -8.47
C LEU A 249 63.31 -16.27 -8.33
N ALA A 250 62.76 -15.80 -9.45
CA ALA A 250 61.65 -14.85 -9.49
C ALA A 250 60.28 -15.50 -9.17
N GLU A 251 60.18 -16.84 -9.20
CA GLU A 251 58.96 -17.59 -8.84
C GLU A 251 58.88 -17.96 -7.35
N LYS A 252 59.94 -17.75 -6.56
CA LYS A 252 59.95 -18.04 -5.12
C LYS A 252 59.42 -16.87 -4.28
N ASP A 253 58.77 -17.19 -3.17
CA ASP A 253 58.23 -16.21 -2.24
C ASP A 253 59.34 -15.34 -1.59
N ARG A 254 59.05 -14.05 -1.40
CA ARG A 254 59.95 -13.04 -0.80
C ARG A 254 60.56 -13.49 0.54
N SER A 255 59.79 -14.22 1.33
CA SER A 255 60.20 -14.76 2.63
C SER A 255 61.28 -15.85 2.50
N GLU A 256 61.19 -16.70 1.47
CA GLU A 256 62.17 -17.74 1.19
C GLU A 256 63.48 -17.14 0.68
N LEU A 257 63.39 -16.10 -0.17
CA LEU A 257 64.57 -15.41 -0.70
C LEU A 257 65.38 -14.70 0.40
N ILE A 258 64.69 -14.03 1.33
CA ILE A 258 65.33 -13.37 2.49
C ILE A 258 65.93 -14.42 3.46
N ARG A 259 65.28 -15.58 3.60
CA ARG A 259 65.79 -16.66 4.45
C ARG A 259 67.08 -17.25 3.89
N GLU A 260 67.12 -17.55 2.58
CA GLU A 260 68.33 -18.04 1.91
C GLU A 260 69.48 -17.00 2.00
N GLN A 261 69.18 -15.70 1.87
CA GLN A 261 70.19 -14.64 2.05
C GLN A 261 70.75 -14.60 3.48
N LYS A 262 69.90 -14.75 4.50
CA LYS A 262 70.33 -14.77 5.90
C LYS A 262 71.20 -15.98 6.22
N GLU A 263 70.86 -17.17 5.69
CA GLU A 263 71.67 -18.38 5.90
C GLU A 263 73.07 -18.21 5.29
N LEU A 264 73.18 -17.67 4.07
CA LEU A 264 74.48 -17.37 3.45
C LEU A 264 75.31 -16.37 4.28
N MET A 265 74.69 -15.29 4.76
CA MET A 265 75.40 -14.31 5.60
C MET A 265 75.83 -14.85 6.97
N LEU A 266 75.05 -15.77 7.56
CA LEU A 266 75.44 -16.44 8.81
C LEU A 266 76.63 -17.36 8.60
N ASP A 267 76.65 -18.12 7.50
CA ASP A 267 77.79 -18.97 7.14
C ASP A 267 79.07 -18.15 6.91
N GLU A 268 78.96 -16.99 6.22
CA GLU A 268 80.08 -16.05 6.06
C GLU A 268 80.61 -15.53 7.40
N ARG A 269 79.70 -15.14 8.31
CA ARG A 269 80.09 -14.64 9.64
C ARG A 269 80.83 -15.69 10.44
N VAL A 270 80.37 -16.95 10.42
CA VAL A 270 81.01 -18.06 11.15
C VAL A 270 82.41 -18.35 10.58
N GLU A 271 82.58 -18.35 9.25
CA GLU A 271 83.90 -18.56 8.65
C GLU A 271 84.86 -17.38 8.91
N PHE A 272 84.34 -16.14 8.95
CA PHE A 272 85.13 -14.97 9.31
C PHE A 272 85.58 -15.01 10.78
N GLU A 273 84.70 -15.41 11.70
CA GLU A 273 85.00 -15.53 13.14
C GLU A 273 86.08 -16.58 13.42
N LYS A 274 86.03 -17.74 12.74
CA LYS A 274 87.12 -18.75 12.78
C LYS A 274 88.46 -18.19 12.31
N ARG A 275 88.46 -17.37 11.24
CA ARG A 275 89.70 -16.71 10.77
C ARG A 275 90.22 -15.75 11.83
N LEU A 276 89.35 -14.95 12.46
CA LEU A 276 89.73 -14.01 13.51
C LEU A 276 90.35 -14.73 14.72
N GLU A 277 89.75 -15.84 15.16
CA GLU A 277 90.26 -16.66 16.28
C GLU A 277 91.65 -17.24 15.96
N SER A 278 91.86 -17.68 14.71
CA SER A 278 93.17 -18.17 14.25
C SER A 278 94.24 -17.07 14.23
N MET A 279 93.87 -15.83 13.86
CA MET A 279 94.77 -14.67 13.92
C MET A 279 95.07 -14.27 15.37
N GLY A 280 94.07 -14.31 16.26
CA GLY A 280 94.24 -14.03 17.69
C GLY A 280 95.25 -14.98 18.35
N LYS A 281 95.13 -16.29 18.09
CA LYS A 281 96.09 -17.30 18.59
C LYS A 281 97.51 -17.02 18.08
N ARG A 282 97.68 -16.69 16.80
CA ARG A 282 98.99 -16.33 16.22
C ARG A 282 99.59 -15.10 16.91
N HIS A 283 98.77 -14.08 17.18
CA HIS A 283 99.24 -12.86 17.83
C HIS A 283 99.68 -13.11 19.28
N ASP A 284 98.97 -13.97 20.01
CA ASP A 284 99.34 -14.35 21.38
C ASP A 284 100.64 -15.16 21.43
N HIS A 285 100.86 -16.07 20.46
CA HIS A 285 102.15 -16.76 20.31
C HIS A 285 103.30 -15.79 20.02
N LEU A 286 103.06 -14.78 19.18
CA LEU A 286 104.05 -13.79 18.78
C LEU A 286 104.43 -12.86 19.95
N GLU A 287 103.43 -12.42 20.73
CA GLU A 287 103.65 -11.65 21.96
C GLU A 287 104.39 -12.46 23.03
N ARG A 288 104.06 -13.75 23.20
CA ARG A 288 104.77 -14.63 24.15
C ARG A 288 106.25 -14.78 23.76
N ALA A 289 106.56 -14.99 22.48
CA ALA A 289 107.93 -15.06 21.97
C ALA A 289 108.69 -13.73 22.17
N ARG A 290 108.04 -12.58 21.91
CA ARG A 290 108.64 -11.27 22.20
C ARG A 290 109.00 -11.10 23.67
N ARG A 291 108.12 -11.50 24.60
CA ARG A 291 108.40 -11.37 26.04
C ARG A 291 109.54 -12.27 26.52
N GLU A 292 109.71 -13.45 25.90
CA GLU A 292 110.83 -14.35 26.21
C GLU A 292 112.17 -13.72 25.81
N GLU A 293 112.26 -13.16 24.60
CA GLU A 293 113.43 -12.42 24.10
C GLU A 293 113.72 -11.15 24.92
N GLU A 294 112.67 -10.36 25.22
CA GLU A 294 112.82 -9.13 26.04
C GLU A 294 113.34 -9.44 27.46
N ARG A 295 113.01 -10.61 28.02
CA ARG A 295 113.44 -10.98 29.37
C ARG A 295 114.96 -11.11 29.48
N GLU A 296 115.63 -11.61 28.44
CA GLU A 296 117.09 -11.70 28.39
C GLU A 296 117.74 -10.32 28.29
N LEU A 297 117.19 -9.45 27.43
CA LEU A 297 117.66 -8.07 27.29
C LEU A 297 117.49 -7.26 28.59
N LEU A 298 116.38 -7.46 29.31
CA LEU A 298 116.13 -6.81 30.60
C LEU A 298 117.12 -7.27 31.68
N ALA A 299 117.51 -8.56 31.69
CA ALA A 299 118.50 -9.07 32.62
C ALA A 299 119.89 -8.48 32.37
N LEU A 300 120.31 -8.40 31.09
CA LEU A 300 121.56 -7.73 30.70
C LEU A 300 121.56 -6.25 31.09
N ALA A 301 120.47 -5.55 30.81
CA ALA A 301 120.32 -4.14 31.18
C ALA A 301 120.41 -3.93 32.70
N TRP A 302 119.86 -4.85 33.50
CA TRP A 302 119.95 -4.83 34.96
C TRP A 302 121.39 -5.03 35.46
N GLU A 303 122.16 -5.95 34.86
CA GLU A 303 123.56 -6.15 35.21
C GLU A 303 124.43 -4.94 34.84
N ASP A 304 124.20 -4.33 33.68
CA ASP A 304 124.90 -3.12 33.27
C ASP A 304 124.60 -1.96 34.21
N GLN A 305 123.36 -1.86 34.69
CA GLN A 305 122.97 -0.89 35.71
C GLN A 305 123.70 -1.14 37.03
N GLN A 306 123.80 -2.39 37.52
CA GLN A 306 124.57 -2.69 38.74
C GLN A 306 126.06 -2.38 38.61
N LYS A 307 126.65 -2.57 37.43
CA LYS A 307 128.06 -2.21 37.18
C LYS A 307 128.26 -0.70 37.14
N ALA A 308 127.31 0.05 36.59
CA ALA A 308 127.33 1.51 36.62
C ALA A 308 127.23 2.03 38.06
N ASP A 309 126.30 1.49 38.85
CA ASP A 309 126.08 1.89 40.25
C ASP A 309 127.27 1.55 41.16
N LYS A 310 128.04 0.48 40.87
CA LYS A 310 129.30 0.15 41.60
C LYS A 310 130.52 0.98 41.17
N LYS A 311 130.47 1.64 40.01
CA LYS A 311 131.53 2.51 39.50
C LYS A 311 131.33 3.98 39.88
N ALA A 312 130.12 4.36 40.31
CA ALA A 312 129.78 5.64 40.91
C ALA A 312 130.09 5.63 42.43
#